data_AF-A0A924W0A5-F1
#
_entry.id   AF-A0A924W0A5-F1
#
_cell.length_a   1.000
_cell.length_b   1.000
_cell.length_c   1.000
_cell.angle_alpha   90.00
_cell.angle_beta   90.00
_cell.angle_gamma   90.00
#
_symmetry.space_group_name_H-M   'P 1'
#
loop_
_entity.id
_entity.type
_entity.pdbx_description
1 polymer ?
#
loop_
_entity_poly.entity_id
_entity_poly.type
_entity_poly.pdbx_seq_one_letter_code
_entity_poly.pdbx_strand_id
1 'polypeptide(L)'
;YDQLELAREIEVLFTDQIEHDSSWTVKPRLVYWVQKALGGVAFLPFSSREIYYTSDAKHGGIGYLDFLFDGVGDEVVRQKQRSLREGRAVGLAVKGGHPVEVLKAMSRMDYVLSVTYVEGKPVFHENESGEVLLSDDGNKEAGRRDIVDDVLRGKGNDILTLDAELAKKLGMSNGTVDDEKSLITALGFERNYTLTRGKSNEIFKAWSKGVHDAEIMIRKLLRDVESVEVKAPGGWQERTNARSKRIAILQDILALLAKYKEGINPYAIQADPEQLEQRIRINIDTIKQEQRLDKK
;
A
#
# COMPACT_ATOMS: atom_id res chain seq x y z
N TYR A 1 -0.50 -5.25 5.23
CA TYR A 1 0.58 -4.28 5.54
C TYR A 1 1.47 -4.05 4.30
N ASP A 2 0.90 -4.01 3.09
CA ASP A 2 1.63 -4.21 1.82
C ASP A 2 1.72 -3.02 0.88
N GLN A 3 1.03 -1.96 1.25
CA GLN A 3 0.92 -0.77 0.43
C GLN A 3 2.28 -0.06 0.22
N LEU A 4 3.17 -0.13 1.21
CA LEU A 4 4.54 0.41 1.14
C LEU A 4 5.51 -0.49 0.36
N GLU A 5 5.43 -1.82 0.51
CA GLU A 5 6.31 -2.75 -0.20
C GLU A 5 5.96 -2.85 -1.68
N LEU A 6 4.67 -2.84 -2.00
CA LEU A 6 4.23 -2.70 -3.38
C LEU A 6 4.73 -1.40 -4.02
N ALA A 7 4.61 -0.29 -3.29
CA ALA A 7 5.14 0.98 -3.77
C ALA A 7 6.65 0.89 -3.99
N ARG A 8 7.38 0.17 -3.14
CA ARG A 8 8.82 -0.08 -3.31
C ARG A 8 9.13 -0.90 -4.56
N GLU A 9 8.41 -1.99 -4.83
CA GLU A 9 8.66 -2.80 -6.04
C GLU A 9 8.47 -1.98 -7.31
N ILE A 10 7.42 -1.16 -7.33
CA ILE A 10 7.13 -0.24 -8.43
C ILE A 10 8.21 0.85 -8.51
N GLU A 11 8.62 1.42 -7.37
CA GLU A 11 9.64 2.44 -7.29
C GLU A 11 10.98 1.94 -7.85
N VAL A 12 11.42 0.73 -7.49
CA VAL A 12 12.65 0.11 -8.00
C VAL A 12 12.67 0.02 -9.53
N LEU A 13 11.52 -0.21 -10.18
CA LEU A 13 11.42 -0.21 -11.65
C LEU A 13 11.68 1.17 -12.25
N PHE A 14 11.32 2.23 -11.55
CA PHE A 14 11.38 3.61 -12.06
C PHE A 14 12.58 4.40 -11.54
N THR A 15 13.26 3.93 -10.51
CA THR A 15 14.45 4.57 -9.94
C THR A 15 15.67 3.70 -10.18
N ASP A 16 15.84 2.63 -9.40
CA ASP A 16 17.08 1.85 -9.35
C ASP A 16 17.37 1.15 -10.68
N GLN A 17 16.37 0.57 -11.35
CA GLN A 17 16.58 -0.04 -12.66
C GLN A 17 17.01 1.00 -13.70
N ILE A 18 16.37 2.16 -13.73
CA ILE A 18 16.71 3.24 -14.67
C ILE A 18 18.11 3.80 -14.36
N GLU A 19 18.42 3.99 -13.07
CA GLU A 19 19.71 4.52 -12.60
C GLU A 19 20.87 3.57 -12.93
N HIS A 20 20.70 2.27 -12.76
CA HIS A 20 21.75 1.27 -12.96
C HIS A 20 21.80 0.69 -14.39
N ASP A 21 20.81 0.96 -15.23
CA ASP A 21 20.80 0.50 -16.62
C ASP A 21 21.81 1.27 -17.49
N SER A 22 22.93 0.62 -17.79
CA SER A 22 24.04 1.17 -18.56
C SER A 22 23.70 1.46 -20.03
N SER A 23 22.55 0.99 -20.54
CA SER A 23 22.10 1.31 -21.90
C SER A 23 21.64 2.77 -22.07
N TRP A 24 21.27 3.44 -20.98
CA TRP A 24 20.87 4.85 -20.99
C TRP A 24 22.09 5.77 -20.91
N THR A 25 22.37 6.48 -22.00
CA THR A 25 23.42 7.52 -22.05
C THR A 25 23.02 8.79 -21.31
N VAL A 26 21.71 9.09 -21.28
CA VAL A 26 21.09 10.14 -20.47
C VAL A 26 19.98 9.50 -19.67
N LYS A 27 20.02 9.64 -18.35
CA LYS A 27 19.03 9.03 -17.47
C LYS A 27 17.68 9.75 -17.59
N PRO A 28 16.57 9.02 -17.78
CA PRO A 28 15.22 9.57 -17.70
C PRO A 28 14.99 10.36 -16.40
N ARG A 29 14.25 11.47 -16.51
CA ARG A 29 13.72 12.20 -15.35
C ARG A 29 12.40 11.55 -14.93
N LEU A 30 12.30 11.13 -13.67
CA LEU A 30 11.06 10.65 -13.10
C LEU A 30 10.22 11.84 -12.64
N VAL A 31 8.97 11.94 -13.08
CA VAL A 31 8.04 13.01 -12.68
C VAL A 31 6.72 12.37 -12.28
N TYR A 32 6.20 12.70 -11.11
CA TYR A 32 4.84 12.32 -10.74
C TYR A 32 3.87 13.46 -11.02
N TRP A 33 2.76 13.14 -11.68
CA TRP A 33 1.63 14.04 -11.88
C TRP A 33 0.42 13.44 -11.16
N VAL A 34 0.05 14.03 -10.03
CA VAL A 34 -0.86 13.45 -9.05
C VAL A 34 -2.25 14.06 -9.21
N GLN A 35 -3.21 13.20 -9.54
CA GLN A 35 -4.64 13.48 -9.35
C GLN A 35 -5.19 12.73 -8.15
N LYS A 36 -4.88 11.45 -8.03
CA LYS A 36 -5.32 10.66 -6.89
C LYS A 36 -4.27 9.62 -6.55
N ALA A 37 -3.65 9.81 -5.39
CA ALA A 37 -2.70 8.87 -4.81
C ALA A 37 -3.15 8.58 -3.37
N LEU A 38 -3.96 7.53 -3.21
CA LEU A 38 -4.50 7.14 -1.91
C LEU A 38 -4.05 5.74 -1.52
N GLY A 39 -3.78 5.52 -0.23
CA GLY A 39 -3.24 4.24 0.23
C GLY A 39 -1.81 4.02 -0.27
N GLY A 40 -1.47 2.82 -0.74
CA GLY A 40 -0.06 2.47 -0.99
C GLY A 40 0.60 3.24 -2.11
N VAL A 41 -0.17 3.59 -3.13
CA VAL A 41 0.33 4.43 -4.22
C VAL A 41 0.69 5.84 -3.76
N ALA A 42 0.25 6.29 -2.57
CA ALA A 42 0.66 7.56 -1.99
C ALA A 42 2.12 7.56 -1.52
N PHE A 43 2.79 6.40 -1.42
CA PHE A 43 4.24 6.40 -1.19
C PHE A 43 5.05 6.68 -2.45
N LEU A 44 4.49 6.45 -3.64
CA LEU A 44 5.22 6.58 -4.90
C LEU A 44 5.68 8.01 -5.19
N PRO A 45 4.84 9.07 -5.02
CA PRO A 45 5.28 10.44 -5.28
C PRO A 45 6.54 10.84 -4.52
N PHE A 46 6.71 10.33 -3.29
CA PHE A 46 7.89 10.60 -2.45
C PHE A 46 9.21 10.10 -3.06
N SER A 47 9.17 9.22 -4.07
CA SER A 47 10.40 8.71 -4.70
C SER A 47 10.98 9.63 -5.77
N SER A 48 10.26 10.66 -6.21
CA SER A 48 10.77 11.65 -7.17
C SER A 48 10.95 13.01 -6.54
N ARG A 49 11.96 13.76 -7.00
CA ARG A 49 12.15 15.18 -6.67
C ARG A 49 11.14 16.12 -7.35
N GLU A 50 10.40 15.62 -8.32
CA GLU A 50 9.46 16.40 -9.13
C GLU A 50 8.05 15.84 -9.01
N ILE A 51 7.20 16.55 -8.27
CA ILE A 51 5.79 16.23 -8.08
C ILE A 51 4.93 17.41 -8.50
N TYR A 52 4.07 17.18 -9.49
CA TYR A 52 3.02 18.10 -9.91
C TYR A 52 1.68 17.57 -9.45
N TYR A 53 0.77 18.47 -9.07
CA TYR A 53 -0.58 18.10 -8.65
C TYR A 53 -1.58 18.69 -9.65
N THR A 54 -2.68 17.99 -9.87
CA THR A 54 -3.89 18.61 -10.44
C THR A 54 -4.60 19.44 -9.37
N SER A 55 -5.42 20.40 -9.76
CA SER A 55 -6.17 21.27 -8.84
C SER A 55 -7.11 20.50 -7.91
N ASP A 56 -7.63 19.35 -8.35
CA ASP A 56 -8.51 18.46 -7.59
C ASP A 56 -7.76 17.34 -6.86
N ALA A 57 -6.42 17.45 -6.76
CA ALA A 57 -5.61 16.34 -6.30
C ALA A 57 -5.90 15.91 -4.86
N LYS A 58 -5.80 14.59 -4.63
CA LYS A 58 -5.79 13.99 -3.28
C LYS A 58 -4.63 13.03 -3.12
N HIS A 59 -3.80 13.29 -2.13
CA HIS A 59 -2.60 12.51 -1.85
C HIS A 59 -2.50 12.20 -0.34
N GLY A 60 -2.67 10.94 0.05
CA GLY A 60 -2.72 10.54 1.46
C GLY A 60 -3.44 9.22 1.71
N GLY A 61 -4.15 9.12 2.85
CA GLY A 61 -4.87 7.89 3.20
C GLY A 61 -3.97 6.67 3.44
N ILE A 62 -2.75 6.91 3.95
CA ILE A 62 -1.75 5.89 4.28
C ILE A 62 -1.88 5.42 5.74
N GLY A 63 -2.46 6.24 6.62
CA GLY A 63 -2.39 6.00 8.06
C GLY A 63 -3.12 4.74 8.57
N TYR A 64 -3.16 4.61 9.90
CA TYR A 64 -3.48 3.37 10.63
C TYR A 64 -2.40 2.27 10.54
N LEU A 65 -1.17 2.60 10.16
CA LEU A 65 -0.03 1.69 10.33
C LEU A 65 0.10 1.23 11.80
N ASP A 66 -0.28 2.10 12.73
CA ASP A 66 -0.20 1.85 14.16
C ASP A 66 -1.23 0.81 14.63
N PHE A 67 -2.48 0.90 14.17
CA PHE A 67 -3.57 0.00 14.62
C PHE A 67 -3.48 -1.42 14.05
N LEU A 68 -2.66 -1.67 13.03
CA LEU A 68 -2.61 -2.94 12.32
C LEU A 68 -2.04 -4.11 13.15
N PHE A 69 -1.41 -3.84 14.29
CA PHE A 69 -0.89 -4.86 15.19
C PHE A 69 -1.60 -4.90 16.55
N ASP A 70 -2.65 -4.10 16.74
CA ASP A 70 -3.44 -4.16 17.97
C ASP A 70 -4.06 -5.56 18.10
N GLY A 71 -3.65 -6.26 19.15
CA GLY A 71 -4.12 -7.63 19.46
C GLY A 71 -3.29 -8.78 18.87
N VAL A 72 -2.18 -8.54 18.14
CA VAL A 72 -1.32 -9.62 17.59
C VAL A 72 0.15 -9.40 17.90
N GLY A 73 0.81 -10.43 18.45
CA GLY A 73 2.25 -10.43 18.76
C GLY A 73 2.61 -9.71 20.07
N ASP A 74 3.85 -9.91 20.52
CA ASP A 74 4.44 -9.17 21.64
C ASP A 74 4.66 -7.70 21.23
N GLU A 75 4.42 -6.77 22.16
CA GLU A 75 4.58 -5.33 21.98
C GLU A 75 5.94 -4.96 21.37
N VAL A 76 7.01 -5.65 21.78
CA VAL A 76 8.37 -5.42 21.26
C VAL A 76 8.48 -5.77 19.78
N VAL A 77 7.78 -6.81 19.31
CA VAL A 77 7.76 -7.18 17.89
C VAL A 77 7.00 -6.14 17.08
N ARG A 78 5.89 -5.62 17.61
CA ARG A 78 5.11 -4.54 16.97
C ARG A 78 5.95 -3.29 16.78
N GLN A 79 6.64 -2.86 17.83
CA GLN A 79 7.51 -1.68 17.79
C GLN A 79 8.65 -1.83 16.78
N LYS A 80 9.30 -3.00 16.72
CA LYS A 80 10.34 -3.29 15.71
C LYS A 80 9.79 -3.23 14.29
N GLN A 81 8.62 -3.80 14.07
CA GLN A 81 7.93 -3.85 12.78
C GLN A 81 7.45 -2.47 12.32
N ARG A 82 7.04 -1.60 13.25
CA ARG A 82 6.73 -0.18 12.98
C ARG A 82 7.99 0.61 12.62
N SER A 83 9.03 0.54 13.46
CA SER A 83 10.28 1.28 13.26
C SER A 83 10.97 0.93 11.92
N LEU A 84 11.00 -0.35 11.55
CA LEU A 84 11.58 -0.79 10.27
C LEU A 84 10.84 -0.20 9.06
N ARG A 85 9.51 -0.11 9.12
CA ARG A 85 8.70 0.41 8.00
C ARG A 85 8.67 1.93 7.95
N GLU A 86 8.63 2.58 9.11
CA GLU A 86 8.83 4.02 9.20
C GLU A 86 10.19 4.40 8.60
N GLY A 87 11.27 3.70 8.98
CA GLY A 87 12.60 3.93 8.40
C GLY A 87 12.65 3.80 6.88
N ARG A 88 11.87 2.87 6.30
CA ARG A 88 11.74 2.71 4.84
C ARG A 88 10.97 3.86 4.20
N ALA A 89 9.83 4.21 4.75
CA ALA A 89 9.02 5.32 4.26
C ALA A 89 9.85 6.62 4.31
N VAL A 90 10.52 6.89 5.43
CA VAL A 90 11.46 8.01 5.58
C VAL A 90 12.55 7.96 4.51
N GLY A 91 13.11 6.78 4.22
CA GLY A 91 14.08 6.60 3.15
C GLY A 91 13.58 7.07 1.78
N LEU A 92 12.30 6.83 1.44
CA LEU A 92 11.70 7.32 0.20
C LEU A 92 11.64 8.84 0.18
N ALA A 93 11.09 9.46 1.23
CA ALA A 93 11.00 10.93 1.32
C ALA A 93 12.39 11.58 1.22
N VAL A 94 13.40 11.03 1.91
CA VAL A 94 14.79 11.52 1.81
C VAL A 94 15.34 11.37 0.39
N LYS A 95 15.12 10.24 -0.29
CA LYS A 95 15.57 10.02 -1.68
C LYS A 95 14.94 11.03 -2.64
N GLY A 96 13.64 11.29 -2.49
CA GLY A 96 12.92 12.30 -3.27
C GLY A 96 13.15 13.74 -2.81
N GLY A 97 13.86 13.99 -1.71
CA GLY A 97 14.12 15.34 -1.21
C GLY A 97 12.91 16.03 -0.57
N HIS A 98 11.98 15.25 0.01
CA HIS A 98 10.76 15.72 0.63
C HIS A 98 10.87 15.79 2.16
N PRO A 99 10.13 16.70 2.82
CA PRO A 99 10.00 16.74 4.27
C PRO A 99 9.52 15.41 4.86
N VAL A 100 10.29 14.86 5.79
CA VAL A 100 9.99 13.58 6.44
C VAL A 100 8.80 13.71 7.38
N GLU A 101 8.63 14.89 7.98
CA GLU A 101 7.55 15.24 8.89
C GLU A 101 6.19 15.08 8.21
N VAL A 102 6.06 15.53 6.96
CA VAL A 102 4.83 15.38 6.16
C VAL A 102 4.48 13.91 5.96
N LEU A 103 5.47 13.08 5.61
CA LEU A 103 5.26 11.64 5.45
C LEU A 103 4.84 10.98 6.77
N LYS A 104 5.49 11.35 7.89
CA LYS A 104 5.14 10.85 9.21
C LYS A 104 3.70 11.20 9.56
N ALA A 105 3.28 12.45 9.39
CA ALA A 105 1.89 12.88 9.61
C ALA A 105 0.87 12.20 8.69
N MET A 106 1.27 11.79 7.49
CA MET A 106 0.41 11.00 6.58
C MET A 106 0.31 9.52 6.97
N SER A 107 1.21 9.03 7.82
CA SER A 107 1.38 7.58 8.07
C SER A 107 1.09 7.15 9.50
N ARG A 108 1.21 8.07 10.47
CA ARG A 108 1.07 7.84 11.90
C ARG A 108 -0.08 8.66 12.47
N MET A 109 -0.97 8.00 13.18
CA MET A 109 -2.12 8.65 13.82
C MET A 109 -1.74 9.26 15.18
N ASP A 110 -0.65 8.80 15.79
CA ASP A 110 -0.13 9.35 17.04
C ASP A 110 0.86 10.51 16.83
N TYR A 111 1.07 10.92 15.57
CA TYR A 111 2.04 11.94 15.21
C TYR A 111 1.36 13.28 14.97
N VAL A 112 1.46 14.13 15.99
CA VAL A 112 0.98 15.51 15.92
C VAL A 112 1.98 16.35 15.14
N LEU A 113 1.49 17.02 14.10
CA LEU A 113 2.30 17.92 13.30
C LEU A 113 1.58 19.25 13.13
N SER A 114 2.28 20.34 13.40
CA SER A 114 1.86 21.69 13.02
C SER A 114 2.96 22.39 12.24
N VAL A 115 2.61 23.48 11.56
CA VAL A 115 3.53 24.24 10.71
C VAL A 115 3.38 25.75 10.96
N THR A 116 4.52 26.44 10.94
CA THR A 116 4.63 27.90 10.92
C THR A 116 5.31 28.31 9.63
N TYR A 117 4.89 29.42 9.01
CA TYR A 117 5.50 29.88 7.76
C TYR A 117 6.46 31.04 8.03
N VAL A 118 7.76 30.74 8.02
CA VAL A 118 8.82 31.76 8.19
C VAL A 118 9.36 32.11 6.80
N GLU A 119 9.20 33.38 6.39
CA GLU A 119 9.59 33.87 5.05
C GLU A 119 8.98 33.05 3.90
N GLY A 120 7.76 32.55 4.09
CA GLY A 120 7.05 31.73 3.09
C GLY A 120 7.56 30.29 2.99
N LYS A 121 8.47 29.86 3.85
CA LYS A 121 8.93 28.46 3.96
C LYS A 121 8.26 27.78 5.15
N PRO A 122 7.85 26.51 5.01
CA PRO A 122 7.28 25.76 6.12
C PRO A 122 8.36 25.41 7.14
N VAL A 123 8.08 25.71 8.41
CA VAL A 123 8.84 25.24 9.58
C VAL A 123 7.92 24.30 10.36
N PHE A 124 8.31 23.03 10.41
CA PHE A 124 7.51 21.97 11.02
C PHE A 124 7.76 21.88 12.53
N HIS A 125 6.69 21.62 13.28
CA HIS A 125 6.71 21.40 14.72
C HIS A 125 6.01 20.08 15.03
N GLU A 126 6.72 19.13 15.66
CA GLU A 126 6.16 17.82 16.08
C GLU A 126 5.30 17.95 17.36
N ASN A 127 4.37 18.89 17.36
CA ASN A 127 3.42 19.23 18.42
C ASN A 127 2.39 20.24 17.87
N GLU A 128 1.57 20.83 18.75
CA GLU A 128 0.53 21.82 18.40
C GLU A 128 1.01 23.29 18.44
N SER A 129 2.32 23.56 18.50
CA SER A 129 2.85 24.92 18.71
C SER A 129 2.90 25.81 17.46
N GLY A 130 2.73 25.23 16.28
CA GLY A 130 2.71 25.95 15.01
C GLY A 130 1.41 26.70 14.75
N GLU A 131 1.42 27.56 13.73
CA GLU A 131 0.25 28.37 13.34
C GLU A 131 -0.90 27.54 12.76
N VAL A 132 -0.58 26.45 12.05
CA VAL A 132 -1.55 25.57 11.40
C VAL A 132 -1.31 24.13 11.85
N LEU A 133 -2.33 23.51 12.45
CA LEU A 133 -2.31 22.09 12.77
C LEU A 133 -2.56 21.27 11.50
N LEU A 134 -1.68 20.31 11.22
CA LEU A 134 -1.70 19.44 10.04
C LEU A 134 -2.20 18.02 10.36
N SER A 135 -1.84 17.49 11.52
CA SER A 135 -2.36 16.24 12.07
C SER A 135 -2.44 16.32 13.60
N ASP A 136 -3.41 15.64 14.20
CA ASP A 136 -3.54 15.49 15.66
C ASP A 136 -3.26 14.06 16.14
N ASP A 137 -3.54 13.76 17.41
CA ASP A 137 -3.21 12.49 18.05
C ASP A 137 -4.33 11.43 17.99
N GLY A 138 -5.44 11.72 17.30
CA GLY A 138 -6.54 10.78 17.08
C GLY A 138 -7.11 10.14 18.36
N ASN A 139 -6.98 10.81 19.51
CA ASN A 139 -7.23 10.21 20.81
C ASN A 139 -8.72 9.84 21.00
N LYS A 140 -8.98 8.53 21.01
CA LYS A 140 -10.33 7.94 21.15
C LYS A 140 -11.01 8.29 22.47
N GLU A 141 -10.26 8.40 23.57
CA GLU A 141 -10.81 8.71 24.90
C GLU A 141 -11.17 10.19 25.04
N ALA A 142 -10.45 11.05 24.32
CA ALA A 142 -10.72 12.48 24.23
C ALA A 142 -11.79 12.84 23.17
N GLY A 143 -12.35 11.85 22.46
CA GLY A 143 -13.33 12.08 21.38
C GLY A 143 -12.75 12.77 20.14
N ARG A 144 -11.41 12.78 20.00
CA ARG A 144 -10.67 13.41 18.90
C ARG A 144 -10.39 12.46 17.73
N ARG A 145 -11.03 11.30 17.68
CA ARG A 145 -10.87 10.33 16.60
C ARG A 145 -11.84 10.64 15.48
N ASP A 146 -11.34 10.71 14.26
CA ASP A 146 -12.14 10.90 13.07
C ASP A 146 -13.17 9.79 12.87
N ILE A 147 -14.35 10.20 12.38
CA ILE A 147 -15.39 9.29 11.93
C ILE A 147 -15.01 8.80 10.53
N VAL A 148 -15.25 7.52 10.24
CA VAL A 148 -14.92 6.88 8.95
C VAL A 148 -15.40 7.69 7.73
N ASP A 149 -16.56 8.34 7.84
CA ASP A 149 -17.13 9.14 6.76
C ASP A 149 -16.36 10.45 6.49
N ASP A 150 -15.71 11.03 7.50
CA ASP A 150 -14.87 12.24 7.38
C ASP A 150 -13.48 11.90 6.83
N VAL A 151 -12.92 10.74 7.22
CA VAL A 151 -11.68 10.19 6.61
C VAL A 151 -11.89 9.92 5.12
N LEU A 152 -13.01 9.29 4.74
CA LEU A 152 -13.34 9.00 3.33
C LEU A 152 -13.56 10.27 2.50
N ARG A 153 -13.93 11.39 3.13
CA ARG A 153 -14.10 12.70 2.49
C ARG A 153 -12.83 13.56 2.54
N GLY A 154 -11.76 13.07 3.17
CA GLY A 154 -10.50 13.82 3.37
C GLY A 154 -10.70 15.07 4.24
N LYS A 155 -11.64 15.01 5.19
CA LYS A 155 -11.94 16.06 6.18
C LYS A 155 -11.41 15.75 7.57
N GLY A 156 -10.96 14.51 7.77
CA GLY A 156 -10.32 14.11 9.01
C GLY A 156 -8.95 14.76 9.21
N ASN A 157 -8.56 14.92 10.47
CA ASN A 157 -7.27 15.47 10.89
C ASN A 157 -6.42 14.49 11.71
N ASP A 158 -6.88 13.25 11.90
CA ASP A 158 -6.09 12.17 12.53
C ASP A 158 -4.84 11.83 11.68
N ILE A 159 -4.95 11.96 10.36
CA ILE A 159 -3.91 11.60 9.38
C ILE A 159 -3.91 12.64 8.26
N LEU A 160 -2.74 13.20 7.96
CA LEU A 160 -2.59 14.22 6.93
C LEU A 160 -2.98 13.67 5.55
N THR A 161 -3.79 14.44 4.82
CA THR A 161 -4.07 14.24 3.39
C THR A 161 -3.79 15.54 2.66
N LEU A 162 -2.88 15.50 1.69
CA LEU A 162 -2.50 16.64 0.89
C LEU A 162 -3.51 16.85 -0.25
N ASP A 163 -3.91 18.12 -0.41
CA ASP A 163 -4.39 18.64 -1.68
C ASP A 163 -3.28 19.45 -2.38
N ALA A 164 -3.57 19.99 -3.55
CA ALA A 164 -2.60 20.75 -4.34
C ALA A 164 -2.10 22.02 -3.64
N GLU A 165 -2.97 22.72 -2.92
CA GLU A 165 -2.61 23.96 -2.24
C GLU A 165 -1.71 23.68 -1.04
N LEU A 166 -2.10 22.70 -0.21
CA LEU A 166 -1.34 22.28 0.95
C LEU A 166 0.00 21.68 0.53
N ALA A 167 0.02 20.82 -0.50
CA ALA A 167 1.28 20.27 -1.04
C ALA A 167 2.23 21.38 -1.48
N LYS A 168 1.74 22.43 -2.13
CA LYS A 168 2.56 23.58 -2.53
C LYS A 168 3.09 24.35 -1.32
N LYS A 169 2.23 24.65 -0.35
CA LYS A 169 2.62 25.37 0.89
C LYS A 169 3.67 24.61 1.70
N LEU A 170 3.54 23.29 1.77
CA LEU A 170 4.48 22.43 2.50
C LEU A 170 5.76 22.10 1.72
N GLY A 171 5.95 22.65 0.51
CA GLY A 171 7.15 22.40 -0.30
C GLY A 171 7.20 21.01 -0.94
N MET A 172 6.07 20.29 -0.98
CA MET A 172 5.92 18.97 -1.60
C MET A 172 5.66 19.04 -3.12
N SER A 173 5.26 20.21 -3.64
CA SER A 173 4.83 20.36 -5.03
C SER A 173 5.68 21.35 -5.81
N ASN A 174 6.06 20.97 -7.03
CA ASN A 174 6.70 21.83 -8.03
C ASN A 174 5.70 22.69 -8.80
N GLY A 175 4.40 22.39 -8.73
CA GLY A 175 3.36 23.15 -9.40
C GLY A 175 2.00 22.44 -9.46
N THR A 176 0.98 23.23 -9.77
CA THR A 176 -0.38 22.75 -10.01
C THR A 176 -0.69 22.86 -11.51
N VAL A 177 -0.98 21.74 -12.15
CA VAL A 177 -1.26 21.63 -13.60
C VAL A 177 -2.39 20.62 -13.83
N ASP A 178 -3.42 21.03 -14.56
CA ASP A 178 -4.64 20.23 -14.78
C ASP A 178 -4.64 19.42 -16.08
N ASP A 179 -3.69 19.69 -16.96
CA ASP A 179 -3.61 19.03 -18.26
C ASP A 179 -2.18 18.74 -18.70
N GLU A 180 -2.07 17.76 -19.62
CA GLU A 180 -0.79 17.27 -20.16
C GLU A 180 0.05 18.39 -20.78
N LYS A 181 -0.57 19.31 -21.53
CA LYS A 181 0.17 20.38 -22.21
C LYS A 181 0.75 21.36 -21.20
N SER A 182 -0.03 21.69 -20.15
CA SER A 182 0.43 22.50 -19.03
C SER A 182 1.56 21.81 -18.26
N LEU A 183 1.49 20.48 -18.04
CA LEU A 183 2.57 19.71 -17.43
C LEU A 183 3.85 19.76 -18.27
N ILE A 184 3.76 19.50 -19.58
CA ILE A 184 4.93 19.52 -20.47
C ILE A 184 5.57 20.91 -20.54
N THR A 185 4.74 21.96 -20.54
CA THR A 185 5.21 23.35 -20.47
C THR A 185 5.91 23.63 -19.13
N ALA A 186 5.35 23.17 -18.01
CA ALA A 186 5.96 23.30 -16.69
C ALA A 186 7.30 22.55 -16.58
N LEU A 187 7.44 21.45 -17.31
CA LEU A 187 8.70 20.71 -17.43
C LEU A 187 9.75 21.39 -18.33
N GLY A 188 9.40 22.52 -18.96
CA GLY A 188 10.30 23.32 -19.79
C GLY A 188 10.33 22.91 -21.27
N PHE A 189 9.38 22.11 -21.73
CA PHE A 189 9.29 21.70 -23.13
C PHE A 189 8.20 22.49 -23.86
N GLU A 190 8.54 23.12 -24.99
CA GLU A 190 7.58 23.94 -25.72
C GLU A 190 6.77 23.15 -26.76
N ARG A 191 7.45 22.50 -27.73
CA ARG A 191 6.79 21.84 -28.89
C ARG A 191 7.50 20.60 -29.43
N ASN A 192 8.69 20.28 -28.94
CA ASN A 192 9.52 19.20 -29.48
C ASN A 192 9.46 17.95 -28.59
N TYR A 193 8.27 17.52 -28.21
CA TYR A 193 8.07 16.30 -27.43
C TYR A 193 7.23 15.31 -28.22
N THR A 194 7.54 14.03 -28.07
CA THR A 194 6.69 12.94 -28.55
C THR A 194 6.14 12.22 -27.34
N LEU A 195 4.81 12.19 -27.20
CA LEU A 195 4.17 11.42 -26.16
C LEU A 195 4.13 9.95 -26.58
N THR A 196 5.03 9.15 -26.00
CA THR A 196 4.95 7.70 -26.12
C THR A 196 3.94 7.19 -25.10
N ARG A 197 2.68 7.05 -25.51
CA ARG A 197 1.66 6.41 -24.68
C ARG A 197 1.99 4.92 -24.56
N GLY A 198 2.52 4.53 -23.41
CA GLY A 198 2.80 3.13 -23.09
C GLY A 198 1.56 2.36 -22.62
N LYS A 199 1.66 1.03 -22.59
CA LYS A 199 0.69 0.10 -21.98
C LYS A 199 0.66 0.18 -20.44
N SER A 200 1.31 1.17 -19.82
CA SER A 200 1.44 1.28 -18.36
C SER A 200 0.07 1.31 -17.66
N ASN A 201 -0.91 2.00 -18.24
CA ASN A 201 -2.27 2.03 -17.71
C ASN A 201 -2.97 0.65 -17.80
N GLU A 202 -2.69 -0.14 -18.82
CA GLU A 202 -3.17 -1.54 -18.93
C GLU A 202 -2.44 -2.45 -17.95
N ILE A 203 -1.14 -2.24 -17.72
CA ILE A 203 -0.34 -3.01 -16.75
C ILE A 203 -0.86 -2.74 -15.33
N PHE A 204 -1.03 -1.48 -14.95
CA PHE A 204 -1.59 -1.11 -13.64
C PHE A 204 -3.04 -1.59 -13.46
N LYS A 205 -3.90 -1.47 -14.50
CA LYS A 205 -5.28 -1.98 -14.45
C LYS A 205 -5.34 -3.51 -14.39
N ALA A 206 -4.56 -4.21 -15.22
CA ALA A 206 -4.52 -5.67 -15.24
C ALA A 206 -3.96 -6.23 -13.93
N TRP A 207 -3.03 -5.51 -13.31
CA TRP A 207 -2.44 -5.91 -12.04
C TRP A 207 -3.36 -5.65 -10.84
N SER A 208 -3.96 -4.45 -10.75
CA SER A 208 -4.99 -4.15 -9.72
C SER A 208 -6.20 -5.08 -9.84
N LYS A 209 -6.63 -5.37 -11.07
CA LYS A 209 -7.65 -6.39 -11.35
C LYS A 209 -7.18 -7.79 -10.94
N GLY A 210 -5.93 -8.15 -11.25
CA GLY A 210 -5.36 -9.46 -10.90
C GLY A 210 -5.33 -9.72 -9.40
N VAL A 211 -5.00 -8.70 -8.59
CA VAL A 211 -5.06 -8.78 -7.13
C VAL A 211 -6.51 -8.94 -6.64
N HIS A 212 -7.43 -8.12 -7.13
CA HIS A 212 -8.85 -8.22 -6.77
C HIS A 212 -9.48 -9.57 -7.15
N ASP A 213 -9.18 -10.07 -8.35
CA ASP A 213 -9.64 -11.37 -8.83
C ASP A 213 -9.03 -12.50 -7.98
N ALA A 214 -7.77 -12.37 -7.55
CA ALA A 214 -7.13 -13.31 -6.63
C ALA A 214 -7.82 -13.32 -5.25
N GLU A 215 -8.19 -12.17 -4.69
CA GLU A 215 -8.94 -12.09 -3.42
C GLU A 215 -10.30 -12.79 -3.50
N ILE A 216 -11.04 -12.58 -4.59
CA ILE A 216 -12.33 -13.25 -4.85
C ILE A 216 -12.11 -14.76 -4.96
N MET A 217 -11.09 -15.16 -5.72
CA MET A 217 -10.79 -16.56 -5.97
C MET A 217 -10.33 -17.29 -4.70
N ILE A 218 -9.48 -16.68 -3.88
CA ILE A 218 -9.06 -17.25 -2.58
C ILE A 218 -10.27 -17.45 -1.67
N ARG A 219 -11.16 -16.46 -1.55
CA ARG A 219 -12.41 -16.61 -0.77
C ARG A 219 -13.30 -17.73 -1.29
N LYS A 220 -13.40 -17.89 -2.61
CA LYS A 220 -14.15 -18.99 -3.22
C LYS A 220 -13.49 -20.33 -2.89
N LEU A 221 -12.19 -20.47 -3.10
CA LEU A 221 -11.45 -21.71 -2.86
C LEU A 221 -11.46 -22.12 -1.38
N LEU A 222 -11.42 -21.16 -0.44
CA LEU A 222 -11.57 -21.44 0.99
C LEU A 222 -12.95 -22.07 1.30
N ARG A 223 -14.02 -21.51 0.75
CA ARG A 223 -15.37 -22.10 0.87
C ARG A 223 -15.47 -23.45 0.18
N ASP A 224 -14.85 -23.59 -1.00
CA ASP A 224 -14.85 -24.84 -1.75
C ASP A 224 -14.15 -25.94 -0.93
N VAL A 225 -13.05 -25.64 -0.24
CA VAL A 225 -12.33 -26.63 0.59
C VAL A 225 -13.18 -27.13 1.76
N GLU A 226 -13.94 -26.23 2.40
CA GLU A 226 -14.87 -26.56 3.49
C GLU A 226 -16.03 -27.42 2.98
N SER A 227 -16.52 -27.14 1.77
CA SER A 227 -17.63 -27.88 1.15
C SER A 227 -17.28 -29.30 0.69
N VAL A 228 -15.98 -29.65 0.60
CA VAL A 228 -15.57 -31.01 0.26
C VAL A 228 -15.81 -31.91 1.46
N GLU A 229 -17.02 -32.42 1.61
CA GLU A 229 -17.39 -33.40 2.64
C GLU A 229 -17.54 -34.80 2.06
N VAL A 230 -17.23 -35.81 2.88
CA VAL A 230 -17.56 -37.20 2.60
C VAL A 230 -18.83 -37.52 3.38
N LYS A 231 -19.93 -37.80 2.69
CA LYS A 231 -21.17 -38.20 3.36
C LYS A 231 -20.96 -39.54 4.06
N ALA A 232 -21.36 -39.64 5.33
CA ALA A 232 -21.32 -40.90 6.05
C ALA A 232 -22.45 -41.84 5.58
N PRO A 233 -22.20 -43.16 5.45
CA PRO A 233 -20.92 -43.84 5.56
C PRO A 233 -20.12 -43.75 4.25
N GLY A 234 -18.91 -43.16 4.28
CA GLY A 234 -18.05 -43.04 3.11
C GLY A 234 -16.94 -44.09 3.09
N GLY A 235 -16.78 -44.78 1.97
CA GLY A 235 -15.74 -45.78 1.74
C GLY A 235 -14.34 -45.18 1.65
N TRP A 236 -13.32 -46.03 1.78
CA TRP A 236 -11.90 -45.63 1.71
C TRP A 236 -11.57 -44.83 0.43
N GLN A 237 -12.09 -45.27 -0.72
CA GLN A 237 -11.88 -44.61 -2.01
C GLN A 237 -12.49 -43.19 -2.02
N GLU A 238 -13.66 -43.01 -1.41
CA GLU A 238 -14.37 -41.73 -1.35
C GLU A 238 -13.66 -40.75 -0.41
N ARG A 239 -13.17 -41.23 0.73
CA ARG A 239 -12.32 -40.45 1.65
C ARG A 239 -11.02 -40.03 0.98
N THR A 240 -10.39 -40.93 0.24
CA THR A 240 -9.13 -40.65 -0.46
C THR A 240 -9.33 -39.60 -1.55
N ASN A 241 -10.37 -39.75 -2.37
CA ASN A 241 -10.72 -38.79 -3.42
C ASN A 241 -11.05 -37.40 -2.86
N ALA A 242 -11.81 -37.32 -1.77
CA ALA A 242 -12.13 -36.06 -1.11
C ALA A 242 -10.88 -35.35 -0.57
N ARG A 243 -9.97 -36.09 0.09
CA ARG A 243 -8.70 -35.56 0.59
C ARG A 243 -7.80 -35.06 -0.54
N SER A 244 -7.69 -35.80 -1.64
CA SER A 244 -6.93 -35.36 -2.83
C SER A 244 -7.51 -34.08 -3.44
N LYS A 245 -8.84 -33.95 -3.50
CA LYS A 245 -9.51 -32.73 -3.96
C LYS A 245 -9.26 -31.54 -3.05
N ARG A 246 -9.28 -31.74 -1.72
CA ARG A 246 -8.91 -30.70 -0.74
C ARG A 246 -7.46 -30.24 -0.94
N ILE A 247 -6.52 -31.16 -1.11
CA ILE A 247 -5.10 -30.81 -1.36
C ILE A 247 -4.96 -29.96 -2.63
N ALA A 248 -5.63 -30.34 -3.73
CA ALA A 248 -5.57 -29.58 -4.98
C ALA A 248 -6.05 -28.12 -4.79
N ILE A 249 -7.21 -27.93 -4.15
CA ILE A 249 -7.77 -26.59 -3.84
C ILE A 249 -6.79 -25.78 -2.97
N LEU A 250 -6.20 -26.41 -1.94
CA LEU A 250 -5.23 -25.75 -1.07
C LEU A 250 -3.94 -25.36 -1.81
N GLN A 251 -3.49 -26.16 -2.78
CA GLN A 251 -2.36 -25.84 -3.64
C GLN A 251 -2.67 -24.68 -4.59
N ASP A 252 -3.89 -24.59 -5.12
CA ASP A 252 -4.33 -23.45 -5.94
C ASP A 252 -4.33 -22.15 -5.12
N ILE A 253 -4.77 -22.21 -3.86
CA ILE A 253 -4.68 -21.06 -2.95
C ILE A 253 -3.21 -20.68 -2.70
N LEU A 254 -2.31 -21.65 -2.47
CA LEU A 254 -0.87 -21.37 -2.32
C LEU A 254 -0.26 -20.73 -3.57
N ALA A 255 -0.69 -21.13 -4.78
CA ALA A 255 -0.22 -20.53 -6.02
C ALA A 255 -0.67 -19.07 -6.16
N LEU A 256 -1.92 -18.77 -5.78
CA LEU A 256 -2.43 -17.39 -5.75
C LEU A 256 -1.73 -16.54 -4.69
N LEU A 257 -1.51 -17.08 -3.49
CA LEU A 257 -0.75 -16.41 -2.44
C LEU A 257 0.71 -16.21 -2.86
N ALA A 258 1.39 -17.20 -3.44
CA ALA A 258 2.77 -17.03 -3.89
C ALA A 258 2.94 -15.87 -4.89
N LYS A 259 1.89 -15.58 -5.69
CA LYS A 259 1.91 -14.54 -6.71
C LYS A 259 1.38 -13.18 -6.22
N TYR A 260 0.42 -13.16 -5.30
CA TYR A 260 -0.33 -11.96 -4.93
C TYR A 260 -0.48 -11.76 -3.43
N LYS A 261 0.12 -12.60 -2.56
CA LYS A 261 0.02 -12.47 -1.08
C LYS A 261 0.36 -11.07 -0.61
N GLU A 262 1.27 -10.41 -1.33
CA GLU A 262 1.79 -9.07 -1.05
C GLU A 262 0.90 -7.94 -1.60
N GLY A 263 -0.23 -8.26 -2.24
CA GLY A 263 -1.22 -7.29 -2.71
C GLY A 263 -2.61 -7.52 -2.14
N ILE A 264 -2.85 -8.71 -1.60
CA ILE A 264 -4.15 -9.15 -1.08
C ILE A 264 -4.49 -8.39 0.20
N ASN A 265 -5.66 -7.76 0.21
CA ASN A 265 -6.21 -7.15 1.41
C ASN A 265 -6.60 -8.25 2.43
N PRO A 266 -6.03 -8.27 3.65
CA PRO A 266 -6.39 -9.26 4.67
C PRO A 266 -7.87 -9.24 5.05
N TYR A 267 -8.52 -8.07 4.99
CA TYR A 267 -9.96 -7.94 5.22
C TYR A 267 -10.79 -8.53 4.10
N ALA A 268 -10.29 -8.48 2.86
CA ALA A 268 -10.95 -9.10 1.74
C ALA A 268 -11.02 -10.61 1.97
N ILE A 269 -9.90 -11.27 2.26
CA ILE A 269 -9.86 -12.72 2.43
C ILE A 269 -10.20 -13.20 3.86
N GLN A 270 -10.51 -12.29 4.78
CA GLN A 270 -10.79 -12.56 6.21
C GLN A 270 -9.68 -13.35 6.92
N ALA A 271 -8.45 -13.19 6.46
CA ALA A 271 -7.29 -13.86 6.99
C ALA A 271 -6.03 -13.05 6.65
N ASP A 272 -5.02 -13.13 7.52
CA ASP A 272 -3.69 -12.65 7.17
C ASP A 272 -3.07 -13.59 6.09
N PRO A 273 -2.59 -13.08 4.93
CA PRO A 273 -2.04 -13.92 3.86
C PRO A 273 -0.87 -14.81 4.27
N GLU A 274 0.03 -14.34 5.15
CA GLU A 274 1.18 -15.12 5.62
C GLU A 274 0.74 -16.23 6.57
N GLN A 275 -0.13 -15.91 7.54
CA GLN A 275 -0.71 -16.90 8.43
C GLN A 275 -1.56 -17.92 7.67
N LEU A 276 -2.30 -17.47 6.65
CA LEU A 276 -3.07 -18.33 5.78
C LEU A 276 -2.17 -19.29 5.01
N GLU A 277 -1.05 -18.80 4.46
CA GLU A 277 -0.05 -19.64 3.80
C GLU A 277 0.49 -20.72 4.74
N GLN A 278 0.92 -20.34 5.94
CA GLN A 278 1.44 -21.27 6.95
C GLN A 278 0.38 -22.31 7.35
N ARG A 279 -0.84 -21.86 7.64
CA ARG A 279 -1.96 -22.74 8.01
C ARG A 279 -2.30 -23.73 6.91
N ILE A 280 -2.30 -23.29 5.64
CA ILE A 280 -2.57 -24.15 4.50
C ILE A 280 -1.49 -25.23 4.36
N ARG A 281 -0.20 -24.87 4.53
CA ARG A 281 0.90 -25.84 4.48
C ARG A 281 0.75 -26.93 5.54
N ILE A 282 0.44 -26.52 6.78
CA ILE A 282 0.17 -27.44 7.89
C ILE A 282 -1.01 -28.36 7.55
N ASN A 283 -2.13 -27.80 7.07
CA ASN A 283 -3.32 -28.57 6.71
C ASN A 283 -3.04 -29.61 5.61
N ILE A 284 -2.26 -29.27 4.59
CA ILE A 284 -1.86 -30.21 3.54
C ILE A 284 -1.09 -31.39 4.15
N ASP A 285 -0.15 -31.11 5.06
CA ASP A 285 0.66 -32.15 5.69
C ASP A 285 -0.18 -33.04 6.61
N THR A 286 -1.13 -32.47 7.37
CA THR A 286 -2.11 -33.24 8.16
C THR A 286 -2.94 -34.17 7.28
N ILE A 287 -3.49 -33.67 6.16
CA ILE A 287 -4.30 -34.50 5.24
C ILE A 287 -3.46 -35.66 4.65
N LYS A 288 -2.18 -35.40 4.32
CA LYS A 288 -1.27 -36.45 3.83
C LYS A 288 -0.97 -37.49 4.91
N GLN A 289 -0.83 -37.10 6.17
CA GLN A 289 -0.64 -38.03 7.28
C GLN A 289 -1.88 -38.91 7.49
N GLU A 290 -3.08 -38.33 7.47
CA GLU A 290 -4.33 -39.09 7.55
C GLU A 290 -4.47 -40.12 6.44
N GLN A 291 -4.17 -39.77 5.19
CA GLN A 291 -4.18 -40.72 4.06
C GLN A 291 -3.23 -41.90 4.27
N ARG A 292 -2.07 -41.67 4.90
CA ARG A 292 -1.09 -42.74 5.20
C ARG A 292 -1.60 -43.69 6.30
N LEU A 293 -2.26 -43.14 7.32
CA LEU A 293 -2.83 -43.92 8.41
C LEU A 293 -4.03 -44.75 7.96
N ASP A 294 -4.87 -44.19 7.07
CA ASP A 294 -6.07 -44.85 6.50
C ASP A 294 -5.72 -45.99 5.52
N LYS A 295 -4.44 -46.14 5.15
CA LYS A 295 -3.92 -47.21 4.27
C LYS A 295 -3.44 -48.44 5.07
N LYS A 296 -3.27 -48.32 6.39
CA LYS A 296 -2.89 -49.41 7.30
C LYS A 296 -4.11 -50.00 7.96
#